data_AF-A0A7C6R414-F1
#
_entry.id   AF-A0A7C6R414-F1
#
_cell.length_a   1.000
_cell.length_b   1.000
_cell.length_c   1.000
_cell.angle_alpha   90.00
_cell.angle_beta   90.00
_cell.angle_gamma   90.00
#
_symmetry.space_group_name_H-M   'P 1'
#
loop_
_entity.id
_entity.type
_entity.pdbx_description
1 polymer ?
#
loop_
_entity_poly.entity_id
_entity_poly.type
_entity_poly.pdbx_seq_one_letter_code
_entity_poly.pdbx_strand_id
1 'polypeptide(L)'
;MERMAEAKKPKEVVITLNGVQFVVPPGTKVKDAAAAAGVEIPPLKVDPEKCKGCQMCTKACETGAISGEKKEPHSIDQSLCIRCGECLAKCKLGSIVPA
;
A
#
# COMPACT_ATOMS: atom_id res chain seq x y z
N MET A 1 8.93 27.24 25.69
CA MET A 1 8.52 25.81 25.76
C MET A 1 8.47 25.27 24.34
N GLU A 2 9.64 25.07 23.74
CA GLU A 2 9.75 24.41 22.43
C GLU A 2 9.69 22.91 22.67
N ARG A 3 8.48 22.35 22.60
CA ARG A 3 8.30 20.91 22.45
C ARG A 3 8.73 20.56 21.05
N MET A 4 10.03 20.31 20.91
CA MET A 4 10.63 19.71 19.73
C MET A 4 9.82 18.48 19.35
N ALA A 5 9.12 18.57 18.21
CA ALA A 5 8.33 17.49 17.67
C ALA A 5 9.24 16.29 17.41
N GLU A 6 8.96 15.17 18.06
CA GLU A 6 9.64 13.91 17.83
C GLU A 6 9.48 13.52 16.34
N ALA A 7 10.53 13.80 15.56
CA ALA A 7 10.62 13.43 14.16
C ALA A 7 10.67 11.90 14.05
N LYS A 8 9.50 11.27 13.96
CA LYS A 8 9.35 9.85 13.65
C LYS A 8 10.00 9.59 12.30
N LYS A 9 11.23 9.06 12.31
CA LYS A 9 12.00 8.67 11.13
C LYS A 9 11.09 7.95 10.13
N PRO A 10 11.06 8.37 8.87
CA PRO A 10 10.15 7.77 7.92
C PRO A 10 10.77 6.41 7.52
N LYS A 11 10.08 5.33 7.88
CA LYS A 11 10.58 3.96 7.66
C LYS A 11 10.37 3.59 6.19
N GLU A 12 11.43 3.11 5.55
CA GLU A 12 11.37 2.42 4.27
C GLU A 12 10.57 1.11 4.39
N VAL A 13 9.82 0.76 3.35
CA VAL A 13 9.01 -0.47 3.29
C VAL A 13 9.51 -1.34 2.17
N VAL A 14 9.79 -2.61 2.46
CA VAL A 14 10.17 -3.60 1.45
C VAL A 14 8.91 -4.27 0.95
N ILE A 15 8.69 -4.24 -0.36
CA ILE A 15 7.57 -4.89 -1.04
C ILE A 15 8.14 -6.00 -1.92
N THR A 16 7.44 -7.13 -1.97
CA THR A 16 7.77 -8.23 -2.88
C THR A 16 6.64 -8.40 -3.87
N LEU A 17 6.93 -8.25 -5.16
CA LEU A 17 5.98 -8.49 -6.26
C LEU A 17 6.69 -9.29 -7.35
N ASN A 18 6.02 -10.34 -7.85
CA ASN A 18 6.55 -11.21 -8.91
C ASN A 18 7.97 -11.76 -8.62
N GLY A 19 8.29 -12.01 -7.34
CA GLY A 19 9.62 -12.47 -6.92
C GLY A 19 10.70 -11.38 -6.84
N VAL A 20 10.39 -10.14 -7.20
CA VAL A 20 11.28 -9.00 -7.08
C VAL A 20 11.01 -8.28 -5.78
N GLN A 21 12.04 -8.14 -4.95
CA GLN A 21 11.99 -7.32 -3.75
C GLN A 21 12.53 -5.94 -4.07
N PHE A 22 11.70 -4.92 -3.84
CA PHE A 22 12.10 -3.53 -4.00
C PHE A 22 11.79 -2.75 -2.72
N VAL A 23 12.63 -1.76 -2.44
CA VAL A 23 12.53 -0.92 -1.26
C VAL A 23 11.84 0.38 -1.67
N VAL A 24 10.77 0.73 -0.97
CA VAL A 24 10.10 2.03 -1.13
C VAL A 24 10.69 2.98 -0.10
N PRO A 25 11.57 3.91 -0.51
CA PRO A 25 12.13 4.89 0.40
C PRO A 25 11.06 5.87 0.88
N PRO A 26 11.24 6.44 2.07
CA PRO A 26 10.34 7.43 2.61
C PRO A 26 10.27 8.68 1.72
N GLY A 27 9.06 9.13 1.40
CA GLY A 27 8.83 10.33 0.59
C GLY A 27 8.72 10.07 -0.93
N THR A 28 8.90 8.82 -1.37
CA THR A 28 8.71 8.42 -2.78
C THR A 28 7.43 7.60 -2.94
N LYS A 29 6.80 7.66 -4.12
CA LYS A 29 5.63 6.84 -4.44
C LYS A 29 6.03 5.42 -4.80
N VAL A 30 5.18 4.45 -4.44
CA VAL A 30 5.41 3.03 -4.74
C VAL A 30 5.52 2.76 -6.23
N LYS A 31 4.68 3.42 -7.03
CA LYS A 31 4.74 3.42 -8.51
C LYS A 31 6.15 3.69 -9.03
N ASP A 32 6.80 4.75 -8.55
CA ASP A 32 8.10 5.17 -9.06
C ASP A 32 9.20 4.20 -8.61
N ALA A 33 9.13 3.72 -7.37
CA ALA A 33 10.04 2.70 -6.86
C ALA A 33 9.90 1.36 -7.63
N ALA A 34 8.67 0.95 -7.96
CA ALA A 34 8.41 -0.23 -8.75
C ALA A 34 8.94 -0.07 -10.19
N ALA A 35 8.69 1.07 -10.83
CA ALA A 35 9.22 1.38 -12.16
C ALA A 35 10.77 1.40 -12.18
N ALA A 36 11.41 1.98 -11.17
CA ALA A 36 12.86 1.97 -11.03
C ALA A 36 13.42 0.55 -10.82
N ALA A 37 12.65 -0.34 -10.21
CA ALA A 37 12.99 -1.76 -10.06
C ALA A 37 12.60 -2.61 -11.28
N GLY A 38 11.97 -2.03 -12.32
CA GLY A 38 11.45 -2.77 -13.48
C GLY A 38 10.26 -3.67 -13.14
N VAL A 39 9.51 -3.35 -12.09
CA VAL A 39 8.36 -4.11 -11.61
C VAL A 39 7.07 -3.42 -12.04
N GLU A 40 6.25 -4.13 -12.81
CA GLU A 40 4.89 -3.68 -13.15
C GLU A 40 3.90 -4.12 -12.07
N ILE A 41 3.06 -3.18 -11.62
CA ILE A 41 2.05 -3.45 -10.57
C ILE A 41 0.80 -4.03 -11.23
N PRO A 42 0.46 -5.31 -10.98
CA PRO A 42 -0.74 -5.93 -11.53
C PRO A 42 -2.01 -5.30 -10.96
N PRO A 43 -3.21 -5.62 -11.50
CA PRO A 43 -4.45 -5.41 -10.77
C PRO A 43 -4.33 -6.03 -9.37
N LEU A 44 -4.70 -5.28 -8.33
CA LEU A 44 -4.56 -5.71 -6.94
C LEU A 44 -5.93 -6.04 -6.37
N LYS A 45 -6.02 -7.13 -5.61
CA LYS A 45 -7.18 -7.48 -4.79
C LYS A 45 -6.79 -7.60 -3.33
N VAL A 46 -7.78 -7.45 -2.46
CA VAL A 46 -7.61 -7.70 -1.03
C VAL A 46 -8.06 -9.12 -0.74
N ASP A 47 -7.22 -9.86 -0.04
CA ASP A 47 -7.49 -11.17 0.51
C ASP A 47 -8.29 -11.01 1.82
N PRO A 48 -9.58 -11.39 1.84
CA PRO A 48 -10.44 -11.16 3.00
C PRO A 48 -10.05 -12.01 4.20
N GLU A 49 -9.38 -13.14 4.00
CA GLU A 49 -8.93 -14.03 5.08
C GLU A 49 -7.77 -13.42 5.87
N LYS A 50 -6.89 -12.69 5.18
CA LYS A 50 -5.75 -11.99 5.81
C LYS A 50 -6.10 -10.57 6.27
N CYS A 51 -7.11 -9.94 5.69
CA CYS A 51 -7.41 -8.53 5.92
C CYS A 51 -8.17 -8.33 7.25
N LYS A 52 -7.58 -7.55 8.16
CA LYS A 52 -8.17 -7.24 9.47
C LYS A 52 -8.95 -5.91 9.52
N GLY A 53 -9.23 -5.28 8.38
CA GLY A 53 -10.00 -4.03 8.35
C GLY A 53 -9.32 -2.85 9.05
N CYS A 54 -8.00 -2.68 8.90
CA CYS A 54 -7.24 -1.60 9.56
C CYS A 54 -7.36 -0.22 8.89
N GLN A 55 -8.00 -0.14 7.70
CA GLN A 55 -8.26 1.06 6.90
C GLN A 55 -7.02 1.87 6.48
N MET A 56 -5.80 1.34 6.66
CA MET A 56 -4.57 2.02 6.23
C MET A 56 -4.46 2.12 4.71
N CYS A 57 -4.94 1.11 4.00
CA CYS A 57 -4.97 1.09 2.53
C CYS A 57 -5.93 2.14 1.97
N THR A 58 -7.13 2.26 2.54
CA THR A 58 -8.12 3.28 2.14
C THR A 58 -7.59 4.69 2.29
N LYS A 59 -6.92 5.00 3.41
CA LYS A 59 -6.31 6.32 3.62
C LYS A 59 -5.14 6.63 2.68
N ALA A 60 -4.49 5.60 2.14
CA ALA A 60 -3.36 5.74 1.24
C ALA A 60 -3.77 5.76 -0.23
N CYS A 61 -5.02 5.41 -0.53
CA CYS A 61 -5.50 5.41 -1.90
C CYS A 61 -5.86 6.85 -2.31
N GLU A 62 -5.04 7.45 -3.16
CA GLU A 62 -5.29 8.80 -3.69
C GLU A 62 -6.56 8.89 -4.54
N THR A 63 -6.94 7.81 -5.23
CA THR A 63 -8.14 7.76 -6.07
C THR A 63 -9.40 7.32 -5.34
N GLY A 64 -9.29 6.93 -4.06
CA GLY A 64 -10.43 6.42 -3.30
C GLY A 64 -10.97 5.07 -3.79
N ALA A 65 -10.17 4.28 -4.54
CA ALA A 65 -10.57 2.99 -5.10
C ALA A 65 -10.82 1.88 -4.06
N ILE A 66 -10.50 2.10 -2.77
CA ILE A 66 -10.57 1.05 -1.74
C ILE A 66 -11.70 1.36 -0.77
N SER A 67 -12.72 0.50 -0.75
CA SER A 67 -13.88 0.62 0.14
C SER A 67 -13.85 -0.48 1.20
N GLY A 68 -14.30 -0.17 2.42
CA GLY A 68 -14.45 -1.15 3.49
C GLY A 68 -14.50 -0.51 4.87
N GLU A 69 -15.13 -1.21 5.80
CA GLU A 69 -15.35 -0.72 7.16
C GLU A 69 -14.28 -1.21 8.14
N LYS A 70 -14.30 -0.63 9.35
CA LYS A 70 -13.34 -0.97 10.38
C LYS A 70 -13.61 -2.39 10.87
N LYS A 71 -12.57 -3.23 10.92
CA LYS A 71 -12.65 -4.67 11.23
C LYS A 71 -13.32 -5.53 10.14
N GLU A 72 -13.58 -4.97 8.96
CA GLU A 72 -14.11 -5.74 7.83
C GLU A 72 -13.07 -5.81 6.69
N PRO A 73 -13.09 -6.89 5.88
CA PRO A 73 -12.22 -6.97 4.72
C PRO A 73 -12.59 -5.88 3.71
N HIS A 74 -11.58 -5.13 3.27
CA HIS A 74 -11.76 -4.11 2.23
C HIS A 74 -11.83 -4.74 0.85
N SER A 75 -12.39 -4.00 -0.10
CA SER A 75 -12.44 -4.34 -1.52
C SER A 75 -11.80 -3.23 -2.35
N ILE A 76 -11.13 -3.61 -3.43
CA ILE A 76 -10.48 -2.67 -4.37
C ILE A 76 -11.31 -2.63 -5.65
N ASP A 77 -11.82 -1.45 -5.99
CA ASP A 77 -12.49 -1.18 -7.25
C ASP A 77 -11.47 -1.04 -8.39
N GLN A 78 -11.48 -1.98 -9.33
CA GLN A 78 -10.54 -1.99 -10.46
C GLN A 78 -10.77 -0.84 -11.44
N SER A 79 -11.95 -0.22 -11.43
CA SER A 79 -12.28 0.89 -12.32
C SER A 79 -11.61 2.19 -11.88
N LEU A 80 -11.44 2.36 -10.56
CA LEU A 80 -10.78 3.51 -9.94
C LEU A 80 -9.30 3.26 -9.62
N CYS A 81 -8.88 1.99 -9.59
CA CYS A 81 -7.52 1.61 -9.23
C CYS A 81 -6.54 1.94 -10.38
N ILE A 82 -5.66 2.90 -10.12
CA ILE A 82 -4.57 3.28 -11.04
C ILE A 82 -3.30 2.43 -10.86
N ARG A 83 -3.36 1.35 -10.08
CA ARG A 83 -2.25 0.42 -9.83
C ARG A 83 -0.99 1.12 -9.31
N CYS A 84 -1.15 2.12 -8.43
CA CYS A 84 -0.01 2.87 -7.88
C CYS A 84 0.78 2.10 -6.83
N GLY A 85 0.19 1.06 -6.21
CA GLY A 85 0.83 0.21 -5.20
C GLY A 85 0.94 0.82 -3.79
N GLU A 86 0.44 2.02 -3.54
CA GLU A 86 0.53 2.65 -2.20
C GLU A 86 -0.13 1.82 -1.09
N CYS A 87 -1.20 1.12 -1.44
CA CYS A 87 -1.87 0.22 -0.52
C CYS A 87 -0.97 -0.95 -0.07
N LEU A 88 -0.12 -1.49 -0.94
CA LEU A 88 0.85 -2.54 -0.61
C LEU A 88 1.87 -2.05 0.42
N ALA A 89 2.42 -0.84 0.22
CA ALA A 89 3.38 -0.25 1.16
C ALA A 89 2.77 -0.02 2.55
N LYS A 90 1.48 0.29 2.64
CA LYS A 90 0.81 0.52 3.93
C LYS A 90 0.27 -0.77 4.55
N CYS A 91 0.05 -1.82 3.77
CA CYS A 91 -0.50 -3.07 4.25
C CYS A 91 0.56 -3.95 4.91
N LYS A 92 0.77 -3.74 6.21
CA LYS A 92 1.72 -4.53 7.03
C LYS A 92 1.36 -6.01 7.17
N LEU A 93 0.11 -6.37 6.85
CA LEU A 93 -0.38 -7.75 6.93
C LEU A 93 -0.12 -8.53 5.64
N GLY A 94 0.28 -7.86 4.54
CA GLY A 94 0.40 -8.51 3.24
C GLY A 94 -0.93 -9.09 2.73
N SER A 95 -2.06 -8.50 3.14
CA SER A 95 -3.41 -8.93 2.71
C SER A 95 -3.75 -8.44 1.30
N ILE A 96 -2.91 -7.64 0.68
CA ILE A 96 -3.14 -7.15 -0.69
C ILE A 96 -2.26 -7.98 -1.59
N VAL A 97 -2.90 -8.65 -2.54
CA VAL A 97 -2.28 -9.60 -3.47
C VAL A 97 -2.64 -9.21 -4.91
N PRO A 98 -1.80 -9.55 -5.89
CA PRO A 98 -2.20 -9.42 -7.29
C PRO A 98 -3.44 -10.28 -7.57
N ALA A 99 -4.35 -9.73 -8.38
CA ALA A 99 -5.65 -10.30 -8.70
C ALA A 99 -5.57 -11.45 -9.69
#